data_AF-A0A539EG74-F1
#
_entry.id   AF-A0A539EG74-F1
#
_cell.length_a   1.000
_cell.length_b   1.000
_cell.length_c   1.000
_cell.angle_alpha   90.00
_cell.angle_beta   90.00
_cell.angle_gamma   90.00
#
_symmetry.space_group_name_H-M   'P 1'
#
loop_
_entity.id
_entity.type
_entity.pdbx_description
1 polymer ?
#
loop_
_entity_poly.entity_id
_entity_poly.type
_entity_poly.pdbx_seq_one_letter_code
_entity_poly.pdbx_strand_id
1 'polypeptide(L)'
;REQAALAALAGGGAQVVLVPGTAPAGETREQWEARYPRSAAAHKVHIGALNPLGGSHFGASYFCGPTGIRLRNLSAHPNIVLSDLELPG
;
A
#
# COMPACT_ATOMS: atom_id res chain seq x y z
N ARG A 1 -8.48 2.15 -13.33
CA ARG A 1 -7.27 1.73 -14.07
C ARG A 1 -6.25 1.08 -13.14
N GLU A 2 -5.82 1.76 -12.07
CA GLU A 2 -4.91 1.20 -11.06
C GLU A 2 -5.37 -0.16 -10.48
N GLN A 3 -6.63 -0.26 -10.05
CA GLN A 3 -7.19 -1.52 -9.51
C GLN A 3 -7.15 -2.70 -10.51
N ALA A 4 -7.28 -2.42 -11.82
CA ALA A 4 -7.19 -3.45 -12.84
C ALA A 4 -5.74 -3.90 -13.06
N ALA A 5 -4.77 -2.98 -12.98
CA ALA A 5 -3.35 -3.32 -13.04
C ALA A 5 -2.93 -4.17 -11.83
N LEU A 6 -3.39 -3.82 -10.62
CA LEU A 6 -3.18 -4.61 -9.42
C LEU A 6 -3.73 -6.03 -9.57
N ALA A 7 -4.97 -6.15 -10.04
CA ALA A 7 -5.59 -7.46 -10.29
C ALA A 7 -4.82 -8.28 -11.33
N ALA A 8 -4.34 -7.66 -12.41
CA ALA A 8 -3.55 -8.32 -13.44
C ALA A 8 -2.19 -8.80 -12.90
N LEU A 9 -1.49 -7.98 -12.12
CA LEU A 9 -0.23 -8.36 -11.47
C LEU A 9 -0.43 -9.54 -10.51
N ALA A 10 -1.45 -9.48 -9.67
CA ALA A 10 -1.79 -10.57 -8.76
C ALA A 10 -2.15 -11.86 -9.53
N GLY A 11 -2.96 -11.76 -10.60
CA GLY A 11 -3.28 -12.89 -11.47
C GLY A 11 -2.06 -13.48 -12.20
N GLY A 12 -1.00 -12.67 -12.38
CA GLY A 12 0.30 -13.11 -12.89
C GLY A 12 1.23 -13.71 -11.85
N GLY A 13 0.78 -13.89 -10.60
CA GLY A 13 1.57 -14.50 -9.52
C GLY A 13 2.36 -13.52 -8.65
N ALA A 14 2.12 -12.21 -8.76
CA ALA A 14 2.75 -11.24 -7.85
C ALA A 14 2.31 -11.51 -6.41
N GLN A 15 3.27 -11.62 -5.49
CA GLN A 15 3.03 -11.74 -4.05
C GLN A 15 3.09 -10.38 -3.34
N VAL A 16 3.79 -9.42 -3.95
CA VAL A 16 3.95 -8.03 -3.48
C VAL A 16 3.72 -7.09 -4.65
N VAL A 17 2.90 -6.05 -4.43
CA VAL A 17 2.67 -4.98 -5.40
C VAL A 17 3.04 -3.64 -4.77
N LEU A 18 3.99 -2.93 -5.38
CA LEU A 18 4.34 -1.56 -4.98
C LEU A 18 3.52 -0.58 -5.81
N VAL A 19 2.86 0.36 -5.14
CA VAL A 19 2.06 1.42 -5.75
C VAL A 19 2.75 2.76 -5.47
N PRO A 20 3.71 3.16 -6.32
CA PRO A 20 4.30 4.49 -6.27
C PRO A 20 3.26 5.50 -6.77
N GLY A 21 2.63 6.21 -5.83
CA GLY A 21 1.55 7.13 -6.16
C GLY A 21 1.63 8.44 -5.39
N THR A 22 0.73 9.33 -5.74
CA THR A 22 0.35 10.47 -4.91
C THR A 22 -1.13 10.33 -4.62
N ALA A 23 -1.54 10.57 -3.38
CA ALA A 23 -2.96 10.76 -3.09
C ALA A 23 -3.53 11.83 -4.06
N PRO A 24 -4.61 11.54 -4.81
CA PRO A 24 -5.23 12.51 -5.69
C PRO A 24 -5.65 13.76 -4.92
N ALA A 25 -5.70 14.90 -5.60
CA ALA A 25 -6.16 16.14 -5.01
C ALA A 25 -7.55 15.97 -4.38
N GLY A 26 -7.70 16.42 -3.13
CA GLY A 26 -8.95 16.31 -2.37
C GLY A 26 -9.15 14.99 -1.63
N GLU A 27 -8.27 14.00 -1.82
CA GLU A 27 -8.29 12.79 -0.99
C GLU A 27 -7.73 13.09 0.42
N THR A 28 -8.45 12.65 1.44
CA THR A 28 -8.00 12.76 2.83
C THR A 28 -7.00 11.67 3.19
N ARG A 29 -6.22 11.90 4.25
CA ARG A 29 -5.32 10.88 4.80
C ARG A 29 -6.05 9.58 5.14
N GLU A 30 -7.26 9.65 5.71
CA GLU A 30 -8.04 8.46 6.06
C GLU A 30 -8.49 7.69 4.81
N GLN A 31 -8.92 8.38 3.76
CA GLN A 31 -9.29 7.76 2.49
C GLN A 31 -8.09 7.03 1.85
N TRP A 32 -6.92 7.66 1.88
CA TRP A 32 -5.67 7.04 1.42
C TRP A 32 -5.29 5.79 2.22
N GLU A 33 -5.34 5.88 3.56
CA GLU A 33 -5.01 4.76 4.44
C GLU A 33 -5.99 3.59 4.33
N ALA A 34 -7.25 3.84 3.91
CA ALA A 34 -8.27 2.82 3.68
C ALA A 34 -8.26 2.22 2.27
N ARG A 35 -7.54 2.83 1.32
CA ARG A 35 -7.66 2.53 -0.12
C ARG A 35 -7.24 1.11 -0.49
N TYR A 36 -6.03 0.71 -0.12
CA TYR A 36 -5.42 -0.56 -0.56
C TYR A 36 -5.69 -1.79 0.31
N PRO A 37 -6.00 -1.69 1.62
CA PRO A 37 -6.49 -2.81 2.44
C PRO A 37 -7.47 -3.77 1.74
N ARG A 38 -8.53 -3.23 1.12
CA ARG A 38 -9.53 -4.06 0.45
C ARG A 38 -8.97 -4.81 -0.75
N SER A 39 -8.12 -4.16 -1.56
CA SER A 39 -7.49 -4.78 -2.73
C SER A 39 -6.48 -5.85 -2.32
N ALA A 40 -5.67 -5.60 -1.29
CA ALA A 40 -4.74 -6.60 -0.74
C ALA A 40 -5.50 -7.87 -0.30
N ALA A 41 -6.62 -7.69 0.42
CA ALA A 41 -7.46 -8.81 0.87
C ALA A 41 -8.11 -9.58 -0.28
N ALA A 42 -8.60 -8.88 -1.31
CA ALA A 42 -9.28 -9.46 -2.45
C ALA A 42 -8.33 -10.28 -3.33
N HIS A 43 -7.09 -9.81 -3.50
CA HIS A 43 -6.11 -10.42 -4.39
C HIS A 43 -5.06 -11.28 -3.68
N LYS A 44 -5.11 -11.37 -2.34
CA LYS A 44 -4.19 -12.16 -1.52
C LYS A 44 -2.72 -11.78 -1.71
N VAL A 45 -2.46 -10.48 -1.83
CA VAL A 45 -1.12 -9.91 -2.02
C VAL A 45 -0.76 -8.95 -0.90
N HIS A 46 0.53 -8.73 -0.68
CA HIS A 46 1.01 -7.56 0.05
C HIS A 46 1.01 -6.33 -0.87
N ILE A 47 0.71 -5.17 -0.31
CA ILE A 47 0.78 -3.89 -1.03
C ILE A 47 1.64 -2.91 -0.26
N GLY A 48 2.60 -2.28 -0.95
CA GLY A 48 3.31 -1.10 -0.48
C GLY A 48 2.76 0.14 -1.16
N ALA A 49 2.02 0.97 -0.42
CA ALA A 49 1.46 2.22 -0.92
C ALA A 49 2.39 3.38 -0.55
N LEU A 50 2.91 4.08 -1.55
CA LEU A 50 3.79 5.23 -1.33
C LEU A 50 3.01 6.51 -1.63
N ASN A 51 3.09 7.47 -0.72
CA ASN A 51 2.63 8.84 -0.93
C ASN A 51 3.72 9.78 -0.39
N PRO A 52 4.25 10.70 -1.22
CA PRO A 52 5.34 11.58 -0.82
C PRO A 52 4.90 12.55 0.29
N LEU A 53 5.87 13.05 1.05
CA LEU A 53 5.67 14.12 2.01
C LEU A 53 6.17 15.44 1.42
N GLY A 54 5.35 16.48 1.47
CA GLY A 54 5.70 17.84 1.04
C GLY A 54 4.79 18.38 -0.05
N GLY A 55 4.79 19.71 -0.20
CA GLY A 55 3.87 20.40 -1.11
C GLY A 55 2.42 20.16 -0.69
N SER A 56 1.59 19.64 -1.60
CA SER A 56 0.20 19.26 -1.36
C SER A 56 0.03 17.83 -0.81
N HIS A 57 1.11 17.09 -0.59
CA HIS A 57 1.07 15.68 -0.19
C HIS A 57 1.36 15.49 1.31
N PHE A 58 0.56 14.65 1.96
CA PHE A 58 0.59 14.43 3.41
C PHE A 58 1.43 13.24 3.85
N GLY A 59 2.18 12.59 2.95
CA GLY A 59 2.91 11.37 3.28
C GLY A 59 1.98 10.20 3.58
N ALA A 60 2.18 9.53 4.71
CA ALA A 60 1.40 8.36 5.11
C ALA A 60 1.57 7.16 4.16
N SER A 61 2.79 6.91 3.69
CA SER A 61 3.15 5.62 3.07
C SER A 61 2.92 4.47 4.06
N TYR A 62 2.55 3.29 3.57
CA TYR A 62 2.30 2.12 4.42
C TYR A 62 2.42 0.80 3.64
N PHE A 63 2.54 -0.30 4.38
CA PHE A 63 2.29 -1.64 3.87
C PHE A 63 0.96 -2.19 4.42
N CYS A 64 0.26 -3.00 3.62
CA CYS A 64 -0.82 -3.85 4.10
C CYS A 64 -0.69 -5.27 3.53
N GLY A 65 -1.13 -6.25 4.32
CA GLY A 65 -0.96 -7.66 3.99
C GLY A 65 -2.17 -8.30 3.29
N PRO A 66 -2.07 -9.59 2.92
CA PRO A 66 -3.10 -10.37 2.21
C PRO A 66 -4.45 -10.53 2.95
N THR A 67 -4.51 -10.14 4.22
CA THR A 67 -5.74 -10.09 5.03
C THR A 67 -6.43 -8.73 4.94
N GLY A 68 -5.82 -7.76 4.28
CA GLY A 68 -6.24 -6.36 4.25
C GLY A 68 -5.88 -5.58 5.50
N ILE A 69 -5.11 -6.16 6.43
CA ILE A 69 -4.67 -5.45 7.63
C ILE A 69 -3.39 -4.67 7.31
N ARG A 70 -3.32 -3.41 7.77
CA ARG A 70 -2.08 -2.62 7.69
C ARG A 70 -1.00 -3.27 8.54
N LEU A 71 0.19 -3.41 7.95
CA LEU A 71 1.34 -3.94 8.65
C LEU A 71 1.93 -2.88 9.57
N ARG A 72 2.55 -3.34 10.66
CA ARG A 72 3.21 -2.47 11.61
C ARG A 72 4.40 -1.78 10.93
N ASN A 73 4.52 -0.46 11.12
CA ASN A 73 5.76 0.23 10.81
C ASN A 73 6.78 -0.01 11.95
N LEU A 74 7.90 -0.62 11.60
CA LEU A 74 9.02 -0.96 12.48
C LEU A 74 10.09 0.14 12.51
N SER A 75 10.02 1.09 11.57
CA SER A 75 10.93 2.23 11.51
C SER A 75 10.59 3.26 12.58
N ALA A 76 11.61 3.75 13.28
CA ALA A 76 11.51 4.96 14.11
C ALA A 76 11.76 6.25 13.31
N HIS A 77 12.25 6.13 12.06
CA HIS A 77 12.55 7.29 11.23
C HIS A 77 11.27 7.82 10.55
N PRO A 78 11.01 9.14 10.59
CA PRO A 78 9.72 9.71 10.15
C PRO A 78 9.45 9.56 8.65
N ASN A 79 10.51 9.41 7.84
CA ASN A 79 10.41 9.30 6.38
C ASN A 79 10.65 7.89 5.84
N ILE A 80 10.73 6.87 6.70
CA ILE A 80 10.94 5.48 6.29
C ILE A 80 9.82 4.64 6.87
N VAL A 81 9.25 3.78 6.02
CA VAL A 81 8.32 2.72 6.43
C VAL A 81 9.05 1.39 6.27
N LEU A 82 9.14 0.64 7.36
CA LEU A 82 9.73 -0.69 7.39
C LEU A 82 8.69 -1.66 7.94
N SER A 83 8.49 -2.78 7.27
CA SER A 83 7.57 -3.83 7.73
C SER A 83 8.10 -5.19 7.32
N ASP A 84 7.86 -6.20 8.16
CA ASP A 84 8.11 -7.60 7.82
C ASP A 84 6.96 -8.13 6.96
N LEU A 85 7.29 -8.80 5.86
CA LEU A 85 6.33 -9.41 4.95
C LEU A 85 6.53 -10.93 4.96
N GLU A 86 5.49 -11.65 5.37
CA GLU A 86 5.44 -13.10 5.26
C GLU A 86 4.99 -13.49 3.84
N LEU A 87 5.87 -14.08 3.05
CA LEU A 87 5.55 -14.60 1.71
C LEU A 87 5.25 -16.10 1.81
N PRO A 88 4.23 -16.62 1.09
CA PRO A 88 4.06 -18.06 0.98
C PRO A 88 5.28 -18.67 0.26
N GLY A 89 5.87 -19.69 0.90
CA GLY A 89 6.98 -20.48 0.35
C GLY A 89 6.57 -21.50 -0.69
#